data_AF-W6JY57-F1
#
_entry.id   AF-W6JY57-F1
#
_cell.length_a   1.000
_cell.length_b   1.000
_cell.length_c   1.000
_cell.angle_alpha   90.00
_cell.angle_beta   90.00
_cell.angle_gamma   90.00
#
_symmetry.space_group_name_H-M   'P 1'
#
loop_
_entity.id
_entity.type
_entity.pdbx_description
1 polymer ?
#
loop_
_entity_poly.entity_id
_entity_poly.type
_entity_poly.pdbx_seq_one_letter_code
_entity_poly.pdbx_strand_id
1 'polypeptide(L)' 'MKVHDSALKHGALPEDAAQAADWPLWVEPLDEESWPHRELRLGFDTQARLLETVVLIFESGDEMVIHAMPARKQYWELLP' A
#
# COMPACT_ATOMS: atom_id res chain seq x y z
N MET A 1 -4.06 -0.49 -10.16
CA MET A 1 -4.57 -1.23 -8.99
C MET A 1 -6.07 -1.01 -8.70
N LYS A 2 -6.78 -1.91 -8.00
CA LYS A 2 -8.09 -1.62 -7.38
C LYS A 2 -7.91 -1.05 -5.97
N VAL A 3 -8.82 -0.20 -5.50
CA VAL A 3 -8.79 0.39 -4.15
C VAL A 3 -10.12 0.15 -3.47
N HIS A 4 -10.12 -0.50 -2.31
CA HIS A 4 -11.33 -0.72 -1.53
C HIS A 4 -11.69 0.53 -0.73
N ASP A 5 -12.99 0.85 -0.57
CA ASP A 5 -13.45 2.06 0.12
C ASP A 5 -12.89 2.18 1.56
N SER A 6 -12.70 1.05 2.24
CA SER A 6 -12.13 1.05 3.60
C SER A 6 -10.67 1.51 3.65
N ALA A 7 -9.94 1.47 2.54
CA ALA A 7 -8.55 1.89 2.49
C ALA A 7 -8.40 3.38 2.77
N LEU A 8 -9.43 4.17 2.46
CA LEU A 8 -9.41 5.63 2.44
C LEU A 8 -9.82 6.26 3.78
N LYS A 9 -10.07 5.43 4.81
CA LYS A 9 -10.53 5.90 6.15
C LYS A 9 -9.57 6.88 6.82
N HIS A 10 -8.31 6.96 6.37
CA HIS A 10 -7.30 7.88 6.89
C HIS A 10 -7.04 9.09 5.98
N GLY A 11 -7.94 9.38 5.04
CA GLY A 11 -7.94 10.61 4.26
C GLY A 11 -7.03 10.59 3.02
N ALA A 12 -6.53 9.42 2.62
CA ALA A 12 -5.90 9.25 1.31
C ALA A 12 -6.95 9.34 0.20
N LEU A 13 -6.59 9.92 -0.96
CA LEU A 13 -7.41 9.84 -2.16
C LEU A 13 -7.21 8.47 -2.83
N PRO A 14 -8.21 7.93 -3.55
CA PRO A 14 -8.06 6.65 -4.25
C PRO A 14 -6.88 6.63 -5.23
N GLU A 15 -6.70 7.72 -5.98
CA GLU A 15 -5.60 7.87 -6.95
C GLU A 15 -4.22 7.95 -6.28
N ASP A 16 -4.14 8.61 -5.12
CA ASP A 16 -2.91 8.70 -4.32
C ASP A 16 -2.53 7.34 -3.74
N ALA A 17 -3.52 6.60 -3.22
CA ALA A 17 -3.32 5.26 -2.69
C ALA A 17 -2.88 4.27 -3.79
N ALA A 18 -3.50 4.33 -4.96
CA ALA A 18 -3.12 3.50 -6.10
C ALA A 18 -1.71 3.85 -6.59
N GLN A 19 -1.38 5.14 -6.76
CA GLN A 19 -0.05 5.60 -7.18
C GLN A 19 1.06 5.09 -6.26
N ALA A 20 0.88 5.25 -4.94
CA ALA A 20 1.86 4.81 -3.96
C ALA A 20 2.03 3.28 -3.93
N ALA A 21 0.96 2.53 -4.17
CA ALA A 21 0.97 1.08 -4.16
C ALA A 21 1.46 0.45 -5.48
N ASP A 22 1.20 1.08 -6.64
CA ASP A 22 1.65 0.64 -7.96
C ASP A 22 3.17 0.91 -8.15
N TRP A 23 3.71 1.93 -7.47
CA TRP A 23 5.13 2.33 -7.55
C TRP A 23 5.80 2.37 -6.17
N PRO A 24 5.91 1.23 -5.47
CA PRO A 24 6.49 1.20 -4.14
C PRO A 24 8.01 1.40 -4.17
N LEU A 25 8.52 2.14 -3.19
CA LEU A 25 9.93 2.18 -2.82
C LEU A 25 10.34 0.98 -1.98
N TRP A 26 9.39 0.43 -1.21
CA TRP A 26 9.59 -0.71 -0.34
C TRP A 26 8.36 -1.61 -0.36
N VAL A 27 8.58 -2.93 -0.34
CA VAL A 27 7.54 -3.96 -0.24
C VAL A 27 7.97 -4.94 0.84
N GLU A 28 7.13 -5.11 1.86
CA GLU A 28 7.32 -6.07 2.95
C GLU A 28 6.14 -7.06 2.99
N PRO A 29 6.36 -8.37 2.85
CA PRO A 29 5.31 -9.35 3.06
C PRO A 29 4.85 -9.35 4.53
N LEU A 30 3.54 -9.30 4.77
CA LEU A 30 2.95 -9.32 6.11
C LEU A 30 2.46 -10.71 6.54
N ASP A 31 2.32 -11.62 5.59
CA ASP A 31 1.85 -12.99 5.80
C ASP A 31 2.87 -13.99 5.23
N GLU A 32 2.92 -15.19 5.79
CA GLU A 32 3.90 -16.20 5.38
C GLU A 32 3.43 -16.98 4.14
N GLU A 33 2.23 -17.59 4.09
CA GLU A 33 1.88 -18.52 2.98
C GLU A 33 0.36 -18.73 2.70
N SER A 34 -0.49 -17.69 2.79
CA SER A 34 -1.94 -17.84 2.46
C SER A 34 -2.47 -16.78 1.50
N TRP A 35 -3.26 -17.20 0.50
CA TRP A 35 -3.93 -16.31 -0.44
C TRP A 35 -5.28 -15.78 0.09
N PRO A 36 -5.65 -14.51 -0.19
CA PRO A 36 -4.75 -13.47 -0.68
C PRO A 36 -3.71 -13.10 0.39
N HIS A 37 -2.44 -12.97 0.01
CA HIS A 37 -1.41 -12.53 0.96
C HIS A 37 -1.36 -11.00 1.00
N ARG A 38 -0.91 -10.47 2.13
CA ARG A 38 -0.79 -9.02 2.32
C ARG A 38 0.64 -8.57 2.18
N GLU A 39 0.79 -7.42 1.54
CA GLU A 39 2.04 -6.67 1.49
C GLU A 39 1.84 -5.30 2.14
N LEU A 40 2.80 -4.87 2.95
CA LEU A 40 2.99 -3.46 3.28
C LEU A 40 3.83 -2.85 2.16
N ARG A 41 3.28 -1.84 1.49
CA ARG A 41 3.98 -1.08 0.46
C ARG A 41 4.17 0.37 0.89
N LEU A 42 5.39 0.88 0.81
CA LEU A 42 5.70 2.30 1.03
C LEU A 42 5.95 2.95 -0.33
N GLY A 43 5.26 4.05 -0.64
CA GLY A 43 5.42 4.74 -1.91
C GLY A 43 4.95 6.18 -1.86
N PHE A 44 5.37 6.98 -2.84
CA PHE A 44 4.93 8.35 -2.96
C PHE A 44 3.59 8.42 -3.68
N ASP A 45 2.70 9.26 -3.18
CA ASP A 45 1.48 9.63 -3.89
C ASP A 45 1.75 10.64 -5.01
N THR A 46 0.67 11.16 -5.63
CA THR A 46 0.75 12.10 -6.74
C THR A 46 1.32 13.48 -6.35
N GLN A 47 1.48 13.74 -5.04
CA GLN A 47 1.95 14.99 -4.46
C GLN A 47 3.29 14.82 -3.71
N ALA A 48 4.00 13.71 -3.95
CA ALA A 48 5.28 13.38 -3.29
C ALA A 48 5.18 13.25 -1.76
N ARG A 49 3.99 12.94 -1.21
CA ARG A 49 3.85 12.55 0.19
C ARG A 49 4.02 11.04 0.29
N LEU A 50 4.83 10.59 1.25
CA LEU A 50 5.04 9.17 1.46
C LEU A 50 3.81 8.55 2.14
N LEU A 51 3.22 7.55 1.51
CA LEU A 51 2.13 6.75 2.05
C LEU A 51 2.61 5.36 2.42
N GLU A 52 2.01 4.81 3.48
CA GLU A 52 2.00 3.38 3.75
C GLU A 52 0.66 2.81 3.24
N THR A 53 0.73 1.69 2.52
CA THR A 53 -0.44 0.99 2.00
C THR A 53 -0.37 -0.49 2.36
N VAL A 54 -1.53 -1.11 2.58
CA VAL A 54 -1.63 -2.58 2.63
C VAL A 54 -2.34 -3.06 1.40
N VAL A 55 -1.69 -3.92 0.63
CA VAL A 55 -2.18 -4.46 -0.64
C VAL A 55 -2.44 -5.96 -0.46
N LEU A 56 -3.63 -6.41 -0.89
CA LEU A 56 -3.92 -7.81 -1.09
C LEU A 56 -3.45 -8.23 -2.47
N ILE A 57 -2.66 -9.29 -2.52
CA ILE A 57 -2.28 -9.96 -3.76
C ILE A 57 -3.06 -11.25 -3.85
N PHE A 58 -3.82 -11.43 -4.91
CA PHE A 58 -4.65 -12.61 -5.15
C PHE A 58 -3.88 -13.63 -5.99
N GLU A 59 -4.28 -14.90 -5.88
CA GLU A 59 -3.69 -15.99 -6.69
C GLU A 59 -3.86 -15.73 -8.21
N SER A 60 -4.88 -14.96 -8.61
CA SER A 60 -5.08 -14.51 -9.99
C SER A 60 -4.06 -13.49 -10.49
N GLY A 61 -3.25 -12.91 -9.59
CA GLY A 61 -2.41 -11.75 -9.85
C GLY A 61 -3.16 -10.40 -9.76
N ASP A 62 -4.46 -10.41 -9.43
CA ASP A 62 -5.16 -9.17 -9.09
C ASP A 62 -4.56 -8.55 -7.81
N GLU A 63 -4.59 -7.22 -7.74
CA GLU A 63 -4.13 -6.46 -6.58
C GLU A 63 -5.22 -5.51 -6.08
N MET A 64 -5.35 -5.39 -4.75
CA MET A 64 -6.33 -4.50 -4.11
C MET A 64 -5.72 -3.79 -2.89
N VAL A 65 -5.74 -2.46 -2.88
CA VAL A 65 -5.42 -1.68 -1.68
C VAL A 65 -6.57 -1.80 -0.68
N ILE A 66 -6.26 -2.21 0.55
CA ILE A 66 -7.22 -2.33 1.67
C ILE A 66 -6.95 -1.34 2.82
N HIS A 67 -5.80 -0.66 2.79
CA HIS A 67 -5.40 0.37 3.74
C HIS A 67 -4.48 1.38 3.05
N ALA A 68 -4.67 2.68 3.31
CA ALA A 68 -3.78 3.74 2.86
C ALA A 68 -3.77 4.89 3.88
N MET A 69 -2.58 5.32 4.30
CA MET A 69 -2.41 6.47 5.20
C MET A 69 -1.02 7.10 5.01
N PRO A 70 -0.78 8.34 5.51
CA PRO A 70 0.57 8.87 5.58
C PRO A 70 1.50 7.90 6.30
N ALA A 71 2.66 7.62 5.70
CA ALA A 71 3.59 6.65 6.22
C ALA A 71 4.06 7.03 7.64
N ARG A 72 3.93 6.10 8.58
CA ARG A 72 4.41 6.27 9.94
C ARG A 72 5.93 6.37 9.93
N LYS A 73 6.47 7.25 10.78
CA LYS A 73 7.92 7.49 10.88
C LYS A 73 8.75 6.23 11.14
N GLN A 74 8.20 5.24 11.84
CA GLN A 74 8.89 3.97 12.11
C GLN A 74 9.27 3.21 10.84
N TYR A 75 8.54 3.38 9.74
CA TYR A 75 8.82 2.72 8.48
C TYR A 75 9.80 3.48 7.60
N TRP A 76 10.20 4.69 7.99
CA TRP A 76 11.18 5.46 7.21
C TRP A 76 12.57 4.83 7.28
N GLU A 77 12.85 4.06 8.34
CA GLU A 77 14.09 3.29 8.48
C GLU A 77 14.18 2.11 7.51
N LEU A 78 13.08 1.74 6.83
CA LEU A 78 13.05 0.71 5.79
C LEU A 78 13.42 1.27 4.41
N LEU A 79 13.47 2.59 4.25
CA LEU A 79 13.79 3.22 2.96
C LEU A 79 15.31 3.21 2.72
N PRO A 80 15.76 3.05 1.46
CA PRO A 80 17.18 3.02 1.10
C PRO A 80 17.89 4.38 1.22
#